data_AF-A0AAV4QYI5-F1
#
_entry.id   AF-A0AAV4QYI5-F1
#
_cell.length_a   1.000
_cell.length_b   1.000
_cell.length_c   1.000
_cell.angle_alpha   90.00
_cell.angle_beta   90.00
_cell.angle_gamma   90.00
#
_symmetry.space_group_name_H-M   'P 1'
#
loop_
_entity.id
_entity.type
_entity.pdbx_description
1 polymer ?
#
loop_
_entity_poly.entity_id
_entity_poly.type
_entity_poly.pdbx_seq_one_letter_code
_entity_poly.pdbx_strand_id
1 'polypeptide(L)'
;MHLKENERELLQSLFTLMPKEDINNILENLFKQMVNVDLSTWNVFSLQMSLNIITQIIESDSKKSESSLFLSQLCRIVLNRANDDDFYVGMVKIPILEFYDFILKQKKSRIPKQNLLYCLQVCKVVKFKETSNNLQLFLKNFDAVWNIIYNLLIHHAEIVLSSTHSFVQIIIILLRSFIVTGSKDLVSAQDKEVQLQIIQYAQNIDRLFTVMARHKTSFAKLVPNLIAEYVNCVQNVTLDLKIKEHLISGINRLFSFCSEDSLEAVRVNINHSCRDIFTNIEKNYKQFKYCGDV
;
A
#
# COMPACT_ATOMS: atom_id res chain seq x y z
N MET A 1 -10.41 -19.75 -1.06
CA MET A 1 -10.53 -20.83 -2.08
C MET A 1 -10.05 -20.25 -3.40
N HIS A 2 -8.98 -20.79 -3.97
CA HIS A 2 -8.44 -20.30 -5.24
C HIS A 2 -8.83 -21.25 -6.37
N LEU A 3 -9.21 -20.69 -7.51
CA LEU A 3 -9.39 -21.44 -8.75
C LEU A 3 -8.07 -22.09 -9.14
N LYS A 4 -8.11 -23.39 -9.48
CA LYS A 4 -6.98 -24.11 -10.08
C LYS A 4 -6.69 -23.56 -11.47
N GLU A 5 -5.47 -23.76 -11.95
CA GLU A 5 -5.04 -23.22 -13.25
C GLU A 5 -5.97 -23.65 -14.39
N ASN A 6 -6.30 -24.94 -14.47
CA ASN A 6 -7.22 -25.47 -15.46
C ASN A 6 -8.63 -24.82 -15.37
N GLU A 7 -9.08 -24.48 -14.17
CA GLU A 7 -10.39 -23.81 -13.98
C GLU A 7 -10.33 -22.35 -14.45
N ARG A 8 -9.19 -21.67 -14.26
CA ARG A 8 -8.97 -20.31 -14.78
C ARG A 8 -8.93 -20.29 -16.30
N GLU A 9 -8.17 -21.18 -16.92
CA GLU A 9 -8.08 -21.30 -18.38
C GLU A 9 -9.44 -21.60 -19.03
N LEU A 10 -10.22 -22.49 -18.41
CA LEU A 10 -11.58 -22.80 -18.86
C LEU A 10 -12.50 -21.58 -18.74
N LEU A 11 -12.46 -20.86 -17.61
CA LEU A 11 -13.26 -19.65 -17.42
C LEU A 11 -12.87 -18.54 -18.40
N GLN A 12 -11.58 -18.30 -18.62
CA GLN A 12 -11.10 -17.31 -19.59
C GLN A 12 -11.57 -17.66 -21.00
N SER A 13 -11.47 -18.93 -21.40
CA SER A 13 -11.94 -19.41 -22.70
C SER A 13 -13.44 -19.21 -22.85
N LEU A 14 -14.21 -19.52 -21.81
CA LEU A 14 -15.65 -19.34 -21.78
C LEU A 14 -16.03 -17.85 -21.90
N PHE A 15 -15.44 -16.97 -21.09
CA PHE A 15 -15.75 -15.54 -21.12
C PHE A 15 -15.35 -14.85 -22.43
N THR A 16 -14.31 -15.33 -23.10
CA THR A 16 -13.91 -14.82 -24.43
C THR A 16 -15.00 -15.09 -25.49
N LEU A 17 -15.72 -16.19 -25.36
CA LEU A 17 -16.78 -16.62 -26.28
C LEU A 17 -18.16 -16.05 -25.93
N MET A 18 -18.33 -15.50 -24.73
CA MET A 18 -19.64 -15.02 -24.26
C MET A 18 -20.03 -13.64 -24.82
N PRO A 19 -21.33 -13.43 -25.12
CA PRO A 19 -21.88 -12.11 -25.39
C PRO A 19 -21.67 -11.13 -24.22
N LYS A 20 -21.53 -9.84 -24.55
CA LYS A 20 -21.33 -8.77 -23.55
C LYS A 20 -22.47 -8.71 -22.52
N GLU A 21 -23.70 -8.92 -22.97
CA GLU A 21 -24.89 -8.86 -22.12
C GLU A 21 -24.89 -9.95 -21.05
N ASP A 22 -24.49 -11.18 -21.40
CA ASP A 22 -24.40 -12.28 -20.45
C ASP A 22 -23.28 -12.05 -19.42
N ILE A 23 -22.14 -11.52 -19.86
CA ILE A 23 -21.05 -11.13 -18.95
C ILE A 23 -21.54 -10.05 -17.97
N ASN A 24 -22.26 -9.05 -18.46
CA ASN A 24 -22.83 -8.00 -17.60
C ASN A 24 -23.86 -8.56 -16.61
N ASN A 25 -24.71 -9.50 -17.02
CA ASN A 25 -25.67 -10.17 -16.15
C ASN A 25 -24.97 -10.98 -15.04
N ILE A 26 -23.90 -11.70 -15.37
CA ILE A 26 -23.09 -12.43 -14.39
C ILE A 26 -22.48 -11.44 -13.38
N LEU A 27 -21.88 -10.36 -13.87
CA LEU A 27 -21.30 -9.32 -13.03
C LEU A 27 -22.34 -8.71 -12.10
N GLU A 28 -23.51 -8.30 -12.62
CA GLU A 28 -24.61 -7.76 -11.80
C GLU A 28 -25.07 -8.74 -10.72
N ASN A 29 -25.19 -10.03 -11.03
CA ASN A 29 -25.60 -11.04 -10.06
C ASN A 29 -24.56 -11.23 -8.96
N LEU A 30 -23.28 -11.31 -9.32
CA LEU A 30 -22.18 -11.35 -8.34
C LEU A 30 -22.18 -10.10 -7.47
N PHE A 31 -22.45 -8.93 -8.05
CA PHE A 31 -22.54 -7.67 -7.30
C PHE A 31 -23.73 -7.64 -6.34
N LYS A 32 -24.93 -8.05 -6.79
CA LYS A 32 -26.10 -8.15 -5.90
C LYS A 32 -25.82 -9.09 -4.71
N GLN A 33 -25.13 -10.20 -4.96
CA GLN A 33 -24.70 -11.12 -3.92
C GLN A 33 -23.69 -10.49 -2.96
N MET A 34 -22.80 -9.60 -3.42
CA MET A 34 -21.86 -8.86 -2.58
C MET A 34 -22.49 -7.66 -1.83
N VAL A 35 -23.58 -7.08 -2.34
CA VAL A 35 -24.28 -5.91 -1.73
C VAL A 35 -25.22 -6.31 -0.61
N ASN A 36 -25.98 -7.40 -0.78
CA ASN A 36 -26.98 -7.86 0.19
C ASN A 36 -26.37 -8.75 1.29
N VAL A 37 -25.05 -8.62 1.49
CA VAL A 37 -24.31 -9.44 2.43
C VAL A 37 -24.57 -8.97 3.84
N ASP A 38 -25.17 -9.85 4.63
CA ASP A 38 -25.15 -9.71 6.07
C ASP A 38 -23.76 -10.10 6.61
N LEU A 39 -23.06 -9.12 7.19
CA LEU A 39 -21.69 -9.29 7.68
C LEU A 39 -21.60 -10.34 8.80
N SER A 40 -22.70 -10.66 9.50
CA SER A 40 -22.74 -11.71 10.53
C SER A 40 -22.71 -13.14 9.98
N THR A 41 -23.22 -13.37 8.77
CA THR A 41 -23.37 -14.70 8.15
C THR A 41 -22.36 -14.95 7.04
N TRP A 42 -21.31 -14.12 6.98
CA TRP A 42 -20.51 -13.99 5.78
C TRP A 42 -19.75 -15.27 5.43
N ASN A 43 -20.10 -15.88 4.29
CA ASN A 43 -19.26 -16.86 3.65
C ASN A 43 -18.11 -16.12 2.94
N VAL A 44 -17.03 -15.87 3.67
CA VAL A 44 -15.84 -15.16 3.14
C VAL A 44 -15.27 -15.84 1.90
N PHE A 45 -15.48 -17.16 1.75
CA PHE A 45 -15.09 -17.89 0.56
C PHE A 45 -15.89 -17.48 -0.68
N SER A 46 -17.17 -17.11 -0.53
CA SER A 46 -17.99 -16.59 -1.62
C SER A 46 -17.48 -15.23 -2.13
N LEU A 47 -17.01 -14.36 -1.25
CA LEU A 47 -16.36 -13.10 -1.65
C LEU A 47 -15.10 -13.37 -2.46
N GLN A 48 -14.18 -14.19 -1.92
CA GLN A 48 -12.92 -14.50 -2.61
C GLN A 48 -13.17 -15.16 -3.97
N MET A 49 -14.15 -16.06 -4.05
CA MET A 49 -14.55 -16.69 -5.31
C MET A 49 -15.11 -15.66 -6.29
N SER A 50 -15.97 -14.74 -5.82
CA SER A 50 -16.52 -13.66 -6.65
C SER A 50 -15.42 -12.76 -7.19
N LEU A 51 -14.47 -12.34 -6.35
CA LEU A 51 -13.30 -11.57 -6.76
C LEU A 51 -12.48 -12.31 -7.81
N ASN A 52 -12.20 -13.60 -7.60
CA ASN A 52 -11.47 -14.43 -8.57
C ASN A 52 -12.19 -14.51 -9.93
N ILE A 53 -13.51 -14.75 -9.94
CA ILE A 53 -14.30 -14.79 -11.18
C ILE A 53 -14.24 -13.45 -11.90
N ILE A 54 -14.41 -12.34 -11.17
CA ILE A 54 -14.35 -10.99 -11.75
C ILE A 54 -12.97 -10.72 -12.35
N THR A 55 -11.89 -11.10 -11.66
CA THR A 55 -10.52 -11.01 -12.19
C THR A 55 -10.41 -11.72 -13.53
N GLN A 56 -10.92 -12.95 -13.65
CA GLN A 56 -10.87 -13.72 -14.90
C GLN A 56 -11.71 -13.07 -16.03
N ILE A 57 -12.86 -12.48 -15.70
CA ILE A 57 -13.66 -11.70 -16.67
C ILE A 57 -12.88 -10.49 -17.18
N ILE A 58 -12.17 -9.79 -16.30
CA ILE A 58 -11.41 -8.59 -16.66
C ILE A 58 -10.17 -8.94 -17.49
N GLU A 59 -9.51 -10.05 -17.19
CA GLU A 59 -8.37 -10.57 -17.97
C GLU A 59 -8.78 -11.00 -19.38
N SER A 60 -9.97 -11.59 -19.54
CA SER A 60 -10.47 -12.09 -20.83
C SER A 60 -10.99 -11.00 -21.77
N ASP A 61 -11.59 -9.90 -21.29
CA ASP A 61 -12.01 -8.79 -22.17
C ASP A 61 -12.03 -7.40 -21.50
N SER A 62 -10.89 -6.68 -21.59
CA SER A 62 -10.71 -5.33 -21.03
C SER A 62 -11.63 -4.22 -21.57
N LYS A 63 -12.40 -4.45 -22.65
CA LYS A 63 -13.23 -3.41 -23.29
C LYS A 63 -14.71 -3.46 -22.91
N LYS A 64 -15.17 -4.52 -22.23
CA LYS A 64 -16.60 -4.80 -22.04
C LYS A 64 -17.18 -4.48 -20.65
N SER A 65 -16.39 -4.34 -19.60
CA SER A 65 -16.92 -4.16 -18.25
C SER A 65 -17.01 -2.68 -17.82
N GLU A 66 -18.24 -2.20 -17.58
CA GLU A 66 -18.48 -0.94 -16.87
C GLU A 66 -18.17 -1.15 -15.39
N SER A 67 -16.91 -0.90 -15.06
CA SER A 67 -16.25 -1.32 -13.82
C SER A 67 -16.42 -0.33 -12.64
N SER A 68 -17.36 0.61 -12.76
CA SER A 68 -17.42 1.76 -11.86
C SER A 68 -18.10 1.45 -10.52
N LEU A 69 -19.20 0.72 -10.53
CA LEU A 69 -20.07 0.52 -9.36
C LEU A 69 -19.45 -0.41 -8.30
N PHE A 70 -18.68 -1.43 -8.71
CA PHE A 70 -18.19 -2.45 -7.77
C PHE A 70 -17.06 -1.97 -6.85
N LEU A 71 -16.16 -1.11 -7.34
CA LEU A 71 -15.07 -0.59 -6.52
C LEU A 71 -15.57 0.26 -5.36
N SER A 72 -16.71 0.94 -5.53
CA SER A 72 -17.35 1.67 -4.43
C SER A 72 -17.90 0.73 -3.35
N GLN A 73 -18.41 -0.43 -3.74
CA GLN A 73 -19.00 -1.41 -2.82
C GLN A 73 -17.92 -2.14 -2.02
N LEU A 74 -16.83 -2.56 -2.67
CA LEU A 74 -15.68 -3.16 -1.99
C LEU A 74 -15.07 -2.19 -0.97
N CYS A 75 -15.02 -0.89 -1.31
CA CYS A 75 -14.59 0.14 -0.38
C CYS A 75 -15.49 0.18 0.86
N ARG A 76 -16.82 0.21 0.67
CA ARG A 76 -17.79 0.17 1.79
C ARG A 76 -17.62 -1.06 2.67
N ILE A 77 -17.39 -2.24 2.08
CA ILE A 77 -17.12 -3.47 2.85
C ILE A 77 -15.92 -3.27 3.78
N VAL A 78 -14.80 -2.77 3.25
CA VAL A 78 -13.60 -2.53 4.07
C VAL A 78 -13.82 -1.45 5.14
N LEU A 79 -14.59 -0.40 4.84
CA LEU A 79 -14.85 0.71 5.74
C LEU A 79 -15.89 0.41 6.85
N ASN A 80 -16.83 -0.50 6.62
CA ASN A 80 -17.98 -0.72 7.51
C ASN A 80 -17.67 -1.53 8.78
N ARG A 81 -16.48 -2.13 8.93
CA ARG A 81 -16.09 -2.85 10.15
C ARG A 81 -14.99 -2.12 10.91
N ALA A 82 -15.30 -1.74 12.16
CA ALA A 82 -14.41 -1.01 13.05
C ALA A 82 -13.37 -1.90 13.76
N ASN A 83 -13.69 -3.19 13.96
CA ASN A 83 -12.83 -4.17 14.64
C ASN A 83 -12.20 -5.13 13.62
N ASP A 84 -10.89 -4.98 13.42
CA ASP A 84 -10.08 -5.83 12.55
C ASP A 84 -9.51 -6.99 13.37
N ASP A 85 -10.18 -8.14 13.37
CA ASP A 85 -9.51 -9.39 13.75
C ASP A 85 -8.65 -9.92 12.60
N ASP A 86 -7.72 -10.82 12.92
CA ASP A 86 -6.73 -11.32 11.96
C ASP A 86 -7.39 -12.12 10.83
N PHE A 87 -8.53 -12.77 11.11
CA PHE A 87 -9.32 -13.50 10.13
C PHE A 87 -9.93 -12.55 9.09
N TYR A 88 -10.54 -11.44 9.52
CA TYR A 88 -11.11 -10.43 8.65
C TYR A 88 -10.03 -9.75 7.81
N VAL A 89 -8.90 -9.39 8.39
CA VAL A 89 -7.79 -8.81 7.62
C VAL A 89 -7.32 -9.80 6.55
N GLY A 90 -7.06 -11.05 6.93
CA GLY A 90 -6.50 -12.07 6.04
C GLY A 90 -7.45 -12.53 4.94
N MET A 91 -8.73 -12.70 5.27
CA MET A 91 -9.68 -13.31 4.34
C MET A 91 -10.50 -12.29 3.56
N VAL A 92 -10.48 -11.01 3.96
CA VAL A 92 -11.33 -9.97 3.38
C VAL A 92 -10.52 -8.78 2.90
N LYS A 93 -9.83 -8.08 3.82
CA LYS A 93 -9.14 -6.84 3.46
C LYS A 93 -8.02 -7.10 2.45
N ILE A 94 -7.18 -8.10 2.70
CA ILE A 94 -6.07 -8.44 1.82
C ILE A 94 -6.57 -8.84 0.42
N PRO A 95 -7.53 -9.77 0.24
CA PRO A 95 -8.06 -10.09 -1.09
C PRO A 95 -8.68 -8.89 -1.82
N ILE A 96 -9.36 -7.99 -1.10
CA ILE A 96 -9.90 -6.76 -1.70
C ILE A 96 -8.76 -5.83 -2.14
N LEU A 97 -7.72 -5.65 -1.33
CA LEU A 97 -6.55 -4.84 -1.67
C LEU A 97 -5.79 -5.42 -2.88
N GLU A 98 -5.55 -6.74 -2.89
CA GLU A 98 -4.94 -7.45 -4.02
C GLU A 98 -5.76 -7.27 -5.30
N PHE A 99 -7.09 -7.30 -5.19
CA PHE A 99 -7.96 -7.03 -6.31
C PHE A 99 -7.87 -5.58 -6.78
N TYR A 100 -7.80 -4.58 -5.88
CA TYR A 100 -7.54 -3.19 -6.27
C TYR A 100 -6.20 -3.04 -6.99
N ASP A 101 -5.13 -3.68 -6.49
CA ASP A 101 -3.83 -3.69 -7.13
C ASP A 101 -3.88 -4.28 -8.54
N PHE A 102 -4.56 -5.42 -8.69
CA PHE A 102 -4.82 -6.04 -10.00
C PHE A 102 -5.49 -5.04 -10.95
N ILE A 103 -6.55 -4.35 -10.52
CA ILE A 103 -7.26 -3.37 -11.34
C ILE A 103 -6.34 -2.20 -11.72
N LEU A 104 -5.55 -1.67 -10.80
CA LEU A 104 -4.62 -0.55 -11.05
C LEU A 104 -3.54 -0.89 -12.10
N LYS A 105 -3.14 -2.17 -12.18
CA LYS A 105 -2.17 -2.64 -13.19
C LYS A 105 -2.79 -2.80 -14.58
N GLN A 106 -4.12 -2.79 -14.71
CA GLN A 106 -4.81 -2.92 -16.00
C GLN A 106 -4.64 -1.65 -16.85
N LYS A 107 -3.58 -1.63 -17.67
CA LYS A 107 -3.22 -0.53 -18.58
C LYS A 107 -4.31 -0.15 -19.60
N LYS A 108 -5.32 -1.00 -19.80
CA LYS A 108 -6.32 -0.88 -20.88
C LYS A 108 -7.67 -0.30 -20.45
N SER A 109 -7.99 -0.31 -19.15
CA SER A 109 -9.29 0.17 -18.65
C SER A 109 -9.17 1.60 -18.12
N ARG A 110 -10.01 2.53 -18.61
CA ARG A 110 -10.14 3.87 -18.01
C ARG A 110 -10.86 3.73 -16.66
N ILE A 111 -10.10 3.55 -15.59
CA ILE A 111 -10.66 3.53 -14.24
C ILE A 111 -11.15 4.96 -13.91
N PRO A 112 -12.43 5.15 -13.55
CA PRO A 112 -12.94 6.47 -13.18
C PRO A 112 -12.16 7.07 -11.99
N LYS A 113 -12.00 8.40 -11.98
CA LYS A 113 -11.27 9.11 -10.90
C LYS A 113 -11.80 8.78 -9.50
N GLN A 114 -13.13 8.70 -9.35
CA GLN A 114 -13.78 8.35 -8.08
C GLN A 114 -13.36 6.96 -7.56
N ASN A 115 -13.09 6.02 -8.46
CA ASN A 115 -12.71 4.67 -8.10
C ASN A 115 -11.26 4.57 -7.62
N LEU A 116 -10.39 5.37 -8.21
CA LEU A 116 -9.01 5.50 -7.76
C LEU A 116 -8.93 6.14 -6.36
N LEU A 117 -9.88 7.03 -6.01
CA LEU A 117 -10.00 7.56 -4.65
C LEU A 117 -10.41 6.50 -3.63
N TYR A 118 -11.26 5.53 -4.02
CA TYR A 118 -11.59 4.41 -3.14
C TYR A 118 -10.36 3.58 -2.78
N CYS A 119 -9.44 3.35 -3.71
CA CYS A 119 -8.17 2.65 -3.41
C CYS A 119 -7.40 3.35 -2.27
N LEU A 120 -7.29 4.68 -2.32
CA LEU A 120 -6.64 5.46 -1.26
C LEU A 120 -7.40 5.37 0.07
N GLN A 121 -8.73 5.44 0.04
CA GLN A 121 -9.55 5.37 1.25
C GLN A 121 -9.41 4.01 1.95
N VAL A 122 -9.41 2.92 1.17
CA VAL A 122 -9.22 1.56 1.68
C VAL A 122 -7.85 1.43 2.35
N CYS A 123 -6.76 1.87 1.68
CA CYS A 123 -5.43 1.83 2.28
C CYS A 123 -5.32 2.64 3.59
N LYS A 124 -6.04 3.76 3.70
CA LYS A 124 -6.01 4.61 4.91
C LYS A 124 -6.59 3.92 6.14
N VAL A 125 -7.60 3.06 5.98
CA VAL A 125 -8.24 2.37 7.11
C VAL A 125 -7.60 1.03 7.46
N VAL A 126 -6.62 0.59 6.68
CA VAL A 126 -5.86 -0.62 6.99
C VAL A 126 -4.99 -0.32 8.22
N LYS A 127 -5.34 -0.96 9.33
CA LYS A 127 -4.54 -0.91 10.55
C LYS A 127 -3.44 -1.96 10.46
N PHE A 128 -2.21 -1.49 10.49
CA PHE A 128 -1.07 -2.34 10.83
C PHE A 128 -1.03 -2.37 12.35
N LYS A 129 -1.63 -3.39 12.97
CA LYS A 129 -1.54 -3.56 14.42
C LYS A 129 -0.06 -3.45 14.82
N GLU A 130 0.22 -2.64 15.82
CA GLU A 130 1.54 -2.58 16.47
C GLU A 130 1.87 -4.02 16.89
N THR A 131 2.73 -4.67 16.08
CA THR A 131 3.49 -5.89 16.35
C THR A 131 2.92 -6.87 17.39
N SER A 132 2.60 -8.11 16.97
CA SER A 132 3.31 -9.31 17.49
C SER A 132 2.69 -10.67 17.13
N ASN A 133 1.38 -10.81 16.96
CA ASN A 133 0.81 -12.17 16.94
C ASN A 133 0.84 -12.90 15.58
N ASN A 134 0.96 -12.18 14.45
CA ASN A 134 0.97 -12.82 13.13
C ASN A 134 1.81 -12.04 12.11
N LEU A 135 3.12 -12.31 12.08
CA LEU A 135 4.05 -11.67 11.13
C LEU A 135 3.65 -11.94 9.68
N GLN A 136 3.20 -13.16 9.34
CA GLN A 136 2.78 -13.50 7.98
C GLN A 136 1.61 -12.65 7.50
N LEU A 137 0.65 -12.37 8.38
CA LEU A 137 -0.45 -11.46 8.06
C LEU A 137 0.03 -10.03 7.85
N PHE A 138 0.99 -9.56 8.67
CA PHE A 138 1.62 -8.25 8.48
C PHE A 138 2.30 -8.15 7.11
N LEU A 139 3.09 -9.15 6.71
CA LEU A 139 3.84 -9.15 5.46
C LEU A 139 2.88 -9.04 4.26
N LYS A 140 1.86 -9.90 4.21
CA LYS A 140 0.84 -9.84 3.14
C LYS A 140 0.10 -8.51 3.09
N ASN A 141 -0.25 -7.96 4.26
CA ASN A 141 -0.95 -6.69 4.34
C ASN A 141 -0.06 -5.52 3.90
N PHE A 142 1.24 -5.55 4.26
CA PHE A 142 2.23 -4.59 3.82
C PHE A 142 2.37 -4.61 2.30
N ASP A 143 2.53 -5.77 1.69
CA ASP A 143 2.59 -5.93 0.24
C ASP A 143 1.35 -5.38 -0.44
N ALA A 144 0.16 -5.73 0.05
CA ALA A 144 -1.10 -5.30 -0.55
C ALA A 144 -1.25 -3.77 -0.53
N VAL A 145 -0.96 -3.12 0.59
CA VAL A 145 -1.00 -1.64 0.68
C VAL A 145 0.10 -0.99 -0.14
N TRP A 146 1.35 -1.49 -0.05
CA TRP A 146 2.48 -0.92 -0.77
C TRP A 146 2.27 -0.97 -2.29
N ASN A 147 1.78 -2.11 -2.81
CA ASN A 147 1.52 -2.26 -4.24
C ASN A 147 0.48 -1.25 -4.73
N ILE A 148 -0.61 -1.02 -4.00
CA ILE A 148 -1.62 -0.02 -4.35
C ILE A 148 -1.03 1.39 -4.37
N ILE A 149 -0.35 1.83 -3.30
CA ILE A 149 0.18 3.20 -3.24
C ILE A 149 1.26 3.42 -4.30
N TYR A 150 2.08 2.41 -4.58
CA TYR A 150 3.13 2.48 -5.59
C TYR A 150 2.51 2.57 -6.99
N ASN A 151 1.55 1.71 -7.32
CA ASN A 151 0.89 1.71 -8.63
C ASN A 151 0.01 2.95 -8.84
N LEU A 152 -0.64 3.47 -7.80
CA LEU A 152 -1.33 4.76 -7.87
C LEU A 152 -0.36 5.89 -8.21
N LEU A 153 0.80 5.96 -7.57
CA LEU A 153 1.78 7.01 -7.85
C LEU A 153 2.40 6.88 -9.25
N ILE A 154 2.68 5.66 -9.71
CA ILE A 154 3.30 5.41 -11.02
C ILE A 154 2.30 5.59 -12.17
N HIS A 155 1.09 5.04 -12.06
CA HIS A 155 0.14 4.96 -13.17
C HIS A 155 -0.96 6.02 -13.10
N HIS A 156 -1.25 6.56 -11.91
CA HIS A 156 -2.37 7.46 -11.65
C HIS A 156 -1.97 8.66 -10.79
N ALA A 157 -0.79 9.22 -11.04
CA ALA A 157 -0.21 10.31 -10.25
C ALA A 157 -1.17 11.47 -10.02
N GLU A 158 -2.00 11.85 -11.01
CA GLU A 158 -3.02 12.91 -10.87
C GLU A 158 -3.90 12.76 -9.63
N ILE A 159 -4.33 11.54 -9.33
CA ILE A 159 -5.18 11.27 -8.16
C ILE A 159 -4.38 11.43 -6.88
N VAL A 160 -3.16 10.92 -6.86
CA VAL A 160 -2.25 11.09 -5.72
C VAL A 160 -1.97 12.57 -5.46
N LEU A 161 -1.69 13.35 -6.50
CA LEU A 161 -1.41 14.79 -6.41
C LEU A 161 -2.65 15.61 -6.01
N SER A 162 -3.86 15.13 -6.32
CA SER A 162 -5.10 15.73 -5.80
C SER A 162 -5.39 15.41 -4.33
N SER A 163 -4.73 14.40 -3.78
CA SER A 163 -4.97 13.85 -2.43
C SER A 163 -3.66 13.63 -1.65
N THR A 164 -2.69 14.53 -1.81
CA THR A 164 -1.31 14.37 -1.29
C THR A 164 -1.26 14.14 0.21
N HIS A 165 -2.11 14.82 0.98
CA HIS A 165 -2.18 14.62 2.43
C HIS A 165 -2.55 13.18 2.78
N SER A 166 -3.66 12.66 2.23
CA SER A 166 -4.09 11.27 2.47
C SER A 166 -3.03 10.26 2.04
N PHE A 167 -2.38 10.50 0.91
CA PHE A 167 -1.29 9.65 0.42
C PHE A 167 -0.09 9.61 1.37
N VAL A 168 0.39 10.78 1.82
CA VAL A 168 1.51 10.86 2.77
C VAL A 168 1.15 10.25 4.12
N GLN A 169 -0.09 10.40 4.59
CA GLN A 169 -0.53 9.76 5.83
C GLN A 169 -0.48 8.22 5.75
N ILE A 170 -0.84 7.63 4.61
CA ILE A 170 -0.71 6.17 4.41
C ILE A 170 0.76 5.75 4.47
N ILE A 171 1.65 6.53 3.84
CA ILE A 171 3.10 6.30 3.88
C ILE A 171 3.65 6.39 5.31
N ILE A 172 3.21 7.37 6.09
CA ILE A 172 3.60 7.49 7.51
C ILE A 172 3.19 6.23 8.26
N ILE A 173 1.93 5.79 8.13
CA ILE A 173 1.44 4.57 8.79
C ILE A 173 2.28 3.35 8.36
N LEU A 174 2.52 3.18 7.06
CA LEU A 174 3.31 2.09 6.51
C LEU A 174 4.75 2.10 7.06
N LEU A 175 5.39 3.26 7.08
CA LEU A 175 6.75 3.45 7.54
C LEU A 175 6.88 3.17 9.05
N ARG A 176 5.96 3.70 9.86
CA ARG A 176 5.92 3.46 11.31
C ARG A 176 5.86 1.98 11.61
N SER A 177 4.91 1.28 11.00
CA SER A 177 4.73 -0.16 11.23
C SER A 177 5.89 -0.99 10.70
N PHE A 178 6.49 -0.59 9.59
CA PHE A 178 7.70 -1.23 9.07
C PHE A 178 8.91 -1.07 9.99
N ILE A 179 9.13 0.12 10.57
CA ILE A 179 10.26 0.36 11.47
C ILE A 179 10.23 -0.59 12.66
N VAL A 180 9.04 -0.84 13.22
CA VAL A 180 8.89 -1.80 14.33
C VAL A 180 9.23 -3.22 13.87
N THR A 181 8.65 -3.69 12.75
CA THR A 181 8.93 -5.03 12.19
C THR A 181 10.39 -5.19 11.75
N GLY A 182 11.04 -4.12 11.30
CA GLY A 182 12.44 -4.08 10.89
C GLY A 182 13.43 -3.99 12.05
N SER A 183 12.99 -4.15 13.30
CA SER A 183 13.89 -4.19 14.44
C SER A 183 14.84 -5.39 14.37
N LYS A 184 16.08 -5.19 14.80
CA LYS A 184 17.13 -6.20 14.80
C LYS A 184 16.68 -7.47 15.55
N ASP A 185 16.01 -7.30 16.68
CA ASP A 185 15.56 -8.41 17.52
C ASP A 185 14.48 -9.25 16.80
N LEU A 186 13.50 -8.61 16.15
CA LEU A 186 12.48 -9.33 15.39
C LEU A 186 13.06 -10.00 14.16
N VAL A 187 13.89 -9.29 13.40
CA VAL A 187 14.49 -9.80 12.14
C VAL A 187 15.40 -10.99 12.42
N SER A 188 16.27 -10.89 13.42
CA SER A 188 17.20 -11.98 13.76
C SER A 188 16.50 -13.24 14.27
N ALA A 189 15.28 -13.12 14.80
CA ALA A 189 14.46 -14.25 15.24
C ALA A 189 13.72 -14.97 14.10
N GLN A 190 13.70 -14.42 12.88
CA GLN A 190 13.02 -15.05 11.73
C GLN A 190 13.94 -15.96 10.93
N ASP A 191 13.35 -16.83 10.10
CA ASP A 191 14.10 -17.57 9.08
C ASP A 191 14.65 -16.64 7.97
N LYS A 192 15.56 -17.19 7.17
CA LYS A 192 16.24 -16.41 6.11
C LYS A 192 15.29 -15.90 5.03
N GLU A 193 14.22 -16.62 4.71
CA GLU A 193 13.28 -16.22 3.65
C GLU A 193 12.49 -14.97 4.10
N VAL A 194 11.96 -15.01 5.32
CA VAL A 194 11.27 -13.88 5.93
C VAL A 194 12.20 -12.68 6.13
N GLN A 195 13.45 -12.90 6.55
CA GLN A 195 14.44 -11.82 6.65
C GLN A 195 14.67 -11.13 5.30
N LEU A 196 14.83 -11.89 4.22
CA LEU A 196 15.00 -11.34 2.87
C LEU A 196 13.77 -10.55 2.42
N GLN A 197 12.57 -11.04 2.72
CA GLN A 197 11.32 -10.34 2.42
C GLN A 197 11.22 -8.99 3.16
N ILE A 198 11.58 -8.95 4.45
CA ILE A 198 11.59 -7.70 5.23
C ILE A 198 12.64 -6.71 4.66
N ILE A 199 13.82 -7.20 4.23
CA ILE A 199 14.83 -6.34 3.58
C ILE A 199 14.29 -5.79 2.26
N GLN A 200 13.60 -6.61 1.46
CA GLN A 200 12.97 -6.17 0.22
C GLN A 200 11.92 -5.06 0.48
N TYR A 201 11.22 -5.10 1.61
CA TYR A 201 10.29 -4.03 1.98
C TYR A 201 10.99 -2.69 2.28
N ALA A 202 12.19 -2.72 2.87
CA ALA A 202 13.00 -1.52 3.03
C ALA A 202 13.37 -0.92 1.65
N GLN A 203 13.74 -1.77 0.70
CA GLN A 203 14.03 -1.37 -0.68
C GLN A 203 12.80 -0.78 -1.38
N ASN A 204 11.63 -1.38 -1.15
CA ASN A 204 10.35 -0.92 -1.67
C ASN A 204 9.97 0.48 -1.14
N ILE A 205 10.27 0.79 0.12
CA ILE A 205 10.09 2.14 0.69
C ILE A 205 11.06 3.15 0.04
N ASP A 206 12.35 2.81 -0.11
CA ASP A 206 13.31 3.68 -0.81
C ASP A 206 12.88 3.93 -2.27
N ARG A 207 12.41 2.88 -2.96
CA ARG A 207 11.88 2.97 -4.32
C ARG A 207 10.67 3.89 -4.38
N LEU A 208 9.77 3.83 -3.41
CA LEU A 208 8.61 4.74 -3.33
C LEU A 208 9.07 6.19 -3.20
N PHE A 209 10.03 6.48 -2.31
CA PHE A 209 10.58 7.84 -2.14
C PHE A 209 11.30 8.34 -3.39
N THR A 210 11.98 7.45 -4.11
CA THR A 210 12.58 7.74 -5.43
C THR A 210 11.52 8.19 -6.44
N VAL A 211 10.36 7.53 -6.47
CA VAL A 211 9.26 7.93 -7.37
C VAL A 211 8.62 9.24 -6.92
N MET A 212 8.43 9.43 -5.61
CA MET A 212 7.92 10.70 -5.05
C MET A 212 8.79 11.89 -5.43
N ALA A 213 10.11 11.70 -5.58
CA ALA A 213 11.04 12.76 -5.96
C ALA A 213 10.71 13.39 -7.32
N ARG A 214 10.10 12.62 -8.23
CA ARG A 214 9.60 13.12 -9.53
C ARG A 214 8.50 14.18 -9.37
N HIS A 215 7.85 14.23 -8.22
CA HIS A 215 6.78 15.16 -7.87
C HIS A 215 7.12 16.00 -6.62
N LYS A 216 8.41 16.25 -6.38
CA LYS A 216 8.94 16.94 -5.19
C LYS A 216 8.14 18.18 -4.78
N THR A 217 7.81 19.06 -5.71
CA THR A 217 7.09 20.32 -5.43
C THR A 217 5.70 20.09 -4.81
N SER A 218 5.03 19.01 -5.21
CA SER A 218 3.69 18.66 -4.69
C SER A 218 3.75 18.08 -3.28
N PHE A 219 4.89 17.49 -2.89
CA PHE A 219 5.08 16.85 -1.59
C PHE A 219 5.90 17.68 -0.60
N ALA A 220 6.58 18.75 -1.04
CA ALA A 220 7.52 19.53 -0.23
C ALA A 220 6.96 20.03 1.11
N LYS A 221 5.66 20.35 1.17
CA LYS A 221 4.99 20.80 2.41
C LYS A 221 4.70 19.68 3.41
N LEU A 222 4.63 18.43 2.96
CA LEU A 222 4.20 17.28 3.78
C LEU A 222 5.37 16.37 4.17
N VAL A 223 6.43 16.33 3.35
CA VAL A 223 7.62 15.52 3.61
C VAL A 223 8.35 15.84 4.93
N PRO A 224 8.43 17.10 5.40
CA PRO A 224 8.99 17.40 6.71
C PRO A 224 8.33 16.59 7.85
N ASN A 225 7.00 16.40 7.80
CA ASN A 225 6.27 15.58 8.78
C ASN A 225 6.64 14.09 8.66
N LEU A 226 6.82 13.58 7.45
CA LEU A 226 7.25 12.20 7.22
C LEU A 226 8.67 11.94 7.79
N ILE A 227 9.58 12.90 7.66
CA ILE A 227 10.93 12.82 8.26
C ILE A 227 10.84 12.86 9.79
N ALA A 228 10.00 13.74 10.36
CA ALA A 228 9.78 13.82 11.80
C ALA A 228 9.26 12.48 12.37
N GLU A 229 8.29 11.86 11.71
CA GLU A 229 7.74 10.56 12.10
C GLU A 229 8.79 9.44 12.01
N TYR A 230 9.64 9.45 10.98
CA TYR A 230 10.77 8.50 10.87
C TYR A 230 11.68 8.61 12.09
N VAL A 231 12.14 9.82 12.43
CA VAL A 231 13.06 10.04 13.55
C VAL A 231 12.43 9.59 14.88
N ASN A 232 11.16 9.92 15.08
CA ASN A 232 10.43 9.52 16.28
C ASN A 232 10.33 7.99 16.43
N CYS A 233 10.16 7.26 15.32
CA CYS A 233 10.09 5.80 15.36
C CYS A 233 11.44 5.14 15.62
N VAL A 234 12.50 5.59 14.92
CA VAL A 234 13.84 4.98 15.07
C VAL A 234 14.49 5.32 16.41
N GLN A 235 14.00 6.34 17.13
CA GLN A 235 14.45 6.59 18.51
C GLN A 235 14.16 5.41 19.44
N ASN A 236 13.06 4.69 19.20
CA ASN A 236 12.57 3.62 20.09
C ASN A 236 12.94 2.22 19.59
N VAL A 237 13.61 2.10 18.44
CA VAL A 237 13.87 0.81 17.79
C VAL A 237 15.31 0.75 17.28
N THR A 238 16.01 -0.34 17.59
CA THR A 238 17.29 -0.66 16.94
C THR A 238 17.01 -1.44 15.66
N LEU A 239 17.14 -0.81 14.50
CA LEU A 239 16.93 -1.46 13.20
C LEU A 239 18.04 -2.45 12.84
N ASP A 240 17.69 -3.48 12.07
CA ASP A 240 18.68 -4.28 11.36
C ASP A 240 19.53 -3.40 10.42
N LEU A 241 20.82 -3.73 10.26
CA LEU A 241 21.76 -2.89 9.53
C LEU A 241 21.34 -2.70 8.06
N LYS A 242 20.94 -3.76 7.37
CA LYS A 242 20.57 -3.69 5.94
C LYS A 242 19.28 -2.90 5.75
N ILE A 243 18.34 -3.04 6.68
CA ILE A 243 17.09 -2.26 6.68
C ILE A 243 17.40 -0.78 6.90
N LYS A 244 18.26 -0.47 7.88
CA LYS A 244 18.68 0.90 8.19
C LYS A 244 19.33 1.57 6.98
N GLU A 245 20.21 0.87 6.25
CA GLU A 245 20.86 1.40 5.04
C GLU A 245 19.85 1.85 3.99
N HIS A 246 18.87 0.99 3.64
CA HIS A 246 17.84 1.33 2.68
C HIS A 246 16.92 2.47 3.15
N LEU A 247 16.51 2.47 4.41
CA LEU A 247 15.69 3.55 4.94
C LEU A 247 16.45 4.88 4.97
N ILE A 248 17.72 4.91 5.38
CA ILE A 248 18.52 6.13 5.37
C ILE A 248 18.72 6.66 3.95
N SER A 249 18.98 5.78 2.97
CA SER A 249 19.00 6.15 1.54
C SER A 249 17.71 6.88 1.13
N GLY A 250 16.56 6.27 1.43
CA GLY A 250 15.26 6.86 1.13
C GLY A 250 15.01 8.20 1.84
N ILE A 251 15.31 8.28 3.14
CA ILE A 251 15.17 9.51 3.94
C ILE A 251 16.07 10.63 3.40
N ASN A 252 17.30 10.34 3.00
CA ASN A 252 18.19 11.33 2.38
C ASN A 252 17.59 11.91 1.08
N ARG A 253 16.87 11.11 0.28
CA ARG A 253 16.12 11.64 -0.87
C ARG A 253 15.04 12.61 -0.42
N LEU A 254 14.31 12.30 0.64
CA LEU A 254 13.26 13.18 1.19
C LEU A 254 13.81 14.51 1.73
N PHE A 255 15.01 14.52 2.32
CA PHE A 255 15.67 15.77 2.72
C PHE A 255 15.84 16.73 1.54
N SER A 256 16.07 16.22 0.33
CA SER A 256 16.15 17.06 -0.87
C SER A 256 14.86 17.81 -1.18
N PHE A 257 13.71 17.42 -0.62
CA PHE A 257 12.41 18.05 -0.87
C PHE A 257 12.23 19.31 -0.03
N CYS A 258 12.94 19.36 1.10
CA CYS A 258 12.76 20.34 2.15
C CYS A 258 13.63 21.58 1.90
N SER A 259 13.06 22.75 2.16
CA SER A 259 13.80 24.00 2.37
C SER A 259 14.51 24.00 3.73
N GLU A 260 15.51 24.85 3.91
CA GLU A 260 16.19 25.01 5.21
C GLU A 260 15.19 25.40 6.31
N ASP A 261 14.27 26.33 6.03
CA ASP A 261 13.22 26.74 6.97
C ASP A 261 12.34 25.57 7.40
N SER A 262 11.96 24.69 6.46
CA SER A 262 11.17 23.49 6.79
C SER A 262 11.94 22.47 7.62
N LEU A 263 13.26 22.36 7.42
CA LEU A 263 14.10 21.47 8.24
C LEU A 263 14.29 22.03 9.66
N GLU A 264 14.45 23.35 9.78
CA GLU A 264 14.53 24.02 11.08
C GLU A 264 13.20 23.89 11.83
N ALA A 265 12.07 24.05 11.14
CA ALA A 265 10.74 23.82 11.72
C ALA A 265 10.60 22.38 12.23
N VAL A 266 11.11 21.37 11.52
CA VAL A 266 11.13 19.98 12.02
C VAL A 266 11.98 19.88 13.29
N ARG A 267 13.20 20.41 13.27
CA ARG A 267 14.14 20.35 14.40
C ARG A 267 13.56 20.96 15.69
N VAL A 268 12.83 22.07 15.57
CA VAL A 268 12.19 22.74 16.71
C VAL A 268 11.03 21.91 17.26
N ASN A 269 10.21 21.31 16.38
CA ASN A 269 8.96 20.64 16.73
C ASN A 269 9.10 19.16 17.13
N ILE A 270 10.19 18.49 16.77
CA ILE A 270 10.44 17.12 17.24
C ILE A 270 10.80 17.10 18.73
N ASN A 271 10.53 15.95 19.37
CA ASN A 271 10.92 15.70 20.76
C ASN A 271 12.41 15.97 20.97
N HIS A 272 12.78 16.52 22.14
CA HIS A 272 14.18 16.85 22.44
C HIS A 272 15.11 15.64 22.27
N SER A 273 14.66 14.45 22.64
CA SER A 273 15.38 13.19 22.49
C SER A 273 15.63 12.74 21.03
N CYS A 274 14.85 13.27 20.08
CA CYS A 274 14.98 12.99 18.65
C CYS A 274 16.01 13.92 17.96
N ARG A 275 16.39 15.04 18.59
CA ARG A 275 17.15 16.11 17.92
C ARG A 275 18.54 15.67 17.47
N ASP A 276 19.22 14.84 18.26
CA ASP A 276 20.55 14.33 17.91
C ASP A 276 20.48 13.38 16.72
N ILE A 277 19.46 12.52 16.68
CA ILE A 277 19.22 11.61 15.56
C ILE A 277 18.94 12.41 14.28
N PHE A 278 18.03 13.38 14.35
CA PHE A 278 17.73 14.26 13.22
C PHE A 278 18.96 15.01 12.72
N THR A 279 19.73 15.62 13.64
CA THR A 279 20.95 16.38 13.31
C THR A 279 22.01 15.50 12.66
N ASN A 280 22.17 14.27 13.12
CA ASN A 280 23.11 13.32 12.51
C ASN A 280 22.69 12.95 11.08
N ILE A 281 21.40 12.67 10.86
CA ILE A 281 20.90 12.36 9.52
C ILE A 281 21.05 13.56 8.58
N GLU A 282 20.70 14.77 9.04
CA GLU A 282 20.83 16.00 8.26
C GLU A 282 22.31 16.28 7.90
N LYS A 283 23.22 16.09 8.85
CA LYS A 283 24.67 16.21 8.60
C LYS A 283 25.14 15.22 7.55
N ASN A 284 24.73 13.95 7.66
CA ASN A 284 25.05 12.92 6.67
C ASN A 284 24.51 13.31 5.30
N TYR A 285 23.24 13.74 5.21
CA TYR A 285 22.64 14.23 3.96
C TYR A 285 23.46 15.36 3.34
N LYS A 286 23.85 16.37 4.13
CA LYS A 286 24.69 17.48 3.64
C LYS A 286 26.02 16.95 3.10
N GLN A 287 26.71 16.07 3.84
CA GLN A 287 27.96 15.46 3.37
C GLN A 287 27.78 14.71 2.04
N PHE A 288 26.73 13.90 1.89
CA PHE A 288 26.42 13.22 0.63
C PHE A 288 26.12 14.21 -0.51
N LYS A 289 25.37 15.28 -0.24
CA LYS A 289 25.04 16.32 -1.23
C LYS A 289 26.28 17.08 -1.73
N TYR A 290 27.24 17.34 -0.85
CA TYR A 290 28.45 18.12 -1.17
C TYR A 290 29.62 17.26 -1.68
N CYS A 291 29.58 15.93 -1.53
CA CYS A 291 30.61 15.03 -2.05
C CYS A 291 30.43 14.63 -3.53
N GLY A 292 29.30 14.96 -4.15
CA GLY A 292 29.07 14.77 -5.60
C GLY A 292 28.85 13.31 -6.00
N ASP A 293 27.94 13.10 -6.96
CA ASP A 293 27.81 11.86 -7.70
C ASP A 293 29.16 11.49 -8.37
N VAL A 294 29.60 10.24 -8.20
CA VAL A 294 30.51 9.56 -9.14
C VAL A 294 29.66 8.60 -9.97
#